data_AF-A0AAD0HSH2-F1
#
_entry.id   AF-A0AAD0HSH2-F1
#
_cell.length_a   1.000
_cell.length_b   1.000
_cell.length_c   1.000
_cell.angle_alpha   90.00
_cell.angle_beta   90.00
_cell.angle_gamma   90.00
#
_symmetry.space_group_name_H-M   'P 1'
#
loop_
_entity.id
_entity.type
_entity.pdbx_description
1 polymer ?
#
loop_
_entity_poly.entity_id
_entity_poly.type
_entity_poly.pdbx_seq_one_letter_code
_entity_poly.pdbx_strand_id
1 'polypeptide(L)'
;MEGNQLKKDYLLGVKHICHIFNAMSGVDQRRPGLMTAALNYSDILVEVISDGLHIDDEVIKLIYKIKGPDEISIITDSMNAKGLDDGKYKLGILEVIKDGMTVKLSSNAALAGAGTTFDQNVRNYKRVCNLEMTDLVKWLQPILLNKWNYLIQDQLK
;
A
#
# COMPACT_ATOMS: atom_id res chain seq x y z
N MET A 1 9.71 -3.19 10.95
CA MET A 1 9.42 -4.61 11.27
C MET A 1 10.19 -5.53 10.32
N GLU A 2 10.75 -6.64 10.81
CA GLU A 2 11.53 -7.60 10.01
C GLU A 2 10.70 -8.82 9.59
N GLY A 3 11.10 -9.54 8.53
CA GLY A 3 10.35 -10.69 8.00
C GLY A 3 10.15 -11.84 8.99
N ASN A 4 11.09 -12.07 9.93
CA ASN A 4 10.93 -13.09 10.96
C ASN A 4 9.86 -12.74 12.00
N GLN A 5 9.59 -11.45 12.21
CA GLN A 5 8.53 -11.00 13.11
C GLN A 5 7.16 -11.30 12.51
N LEU A 6 6.98 -11.05 11.21
CA LEU A 6 5.70 -11.32 10.54
C LEU A 6 5.29 -12.79 10.62
N LYS A 7 6.23 -13.74 10.57
CA LYS A 7 5.91 -15.17 10.75
C LYS A 7 5.23 -15.45 12.09
N LYS A 8 5.68 -14.78 13.16
CA LYS A 8 5.07 -14.90 14.49
C LYS A 8 3.71 -14.21 14.53
N ASP A 9 3.64 -13.00 14.00
CA ASP A 9 2.41 -12.20 13.98
C ASP A 9 1.31 -12.87 13.14
N TYR A 10 1.68 -13.55 12.06
CA TYR A 10 0.79 -14.35 11.23
C TYR A 10 0.14 -15.50 12.02
N LEU A 11 0.90 -16.18 12.89
CA LEU A 11 0.36 -17.22 13.78
C LEU A 11 -0.60 -16.64 14.84
N LEU A 12 -0.48 -15.35 15.14
CA LEU A 12 -1.41 -14.60 15.99
C LEU A 12 -2.61 -14.02 15.23
N GLY A 13 -2.73 -14.30 13.92
CA GLY A 13 -3.88 -13.89 13.12
C GLY A 13 -3.69 -12.62 12.30
N VAL A 14 -2.47 -12.06 12.19
CA VAL A 14 -2.23 -10.94 11.28
C VAL A 14 -2.41 -11.38 9.82
N LYS A 15 -3.35 -10.72 9.13
CA LYS A 15 -3.72 -10.99 7.72
C LYS A 15 -3.69 -9.76 6.83
N HIS A 16 -3.09 -8.66 7.29
CA HIS A 16 -3.09 -7.39 6.56
C HIS A 16 -1.75 -6.67 6.69
N ILE A 17 -1.25 -6.12 5.58
CA ILE A 17 0.00 -5.36 5.50
C ILE A 17 -0.27 -4.00 4.88
N CYS A 18 -0.01 -2.95 5.66
CA CYS A 18 -0.17 -1.55 5.30
C CYS A 18 0.89 -1.11 4.27
N HIS A 19 0.48 -0.40 3.21
CA HIS A 19 1.31 0.15 2.12
C HIS A 19 2.64 -0.60 1.86
N ILE A 20 2.58 -1.82 1.30
CA ILE A 20 3.73 -2.72 1.12
C ILE A 20 4.93 -1.99 0.46
N PHE A 21 6.15 -2.35 0.88
CA PHE A 21 7.44 -1.70 0.58
C PHE A 21 7.71 -0.36 1.29
N ASN A 22 6.69 0.39 1.70
CA ASN A 22 6.85 1.72 2.27
C ASN A 22 7.05 1.67 3.80
N ALA A 23 8.10 2.33 4.31
CA ALA A 23 8.48 2.32 5.73
C ALA A 23 8.72 0.91 6.32
N MET A 24 9.20 -0.02 5.49
CA MET A 24 9.50 -1.41 5.87
C MET A 24 10.99 -1.70 5.88
N SER A 25 11.36 -2.88 6.42
CA SER A 25 12.73 -3.38 6.24
C SER A 25 13.00 -3.64 4.75
N GLY A 26 14.17 -3.19 4.28
CA GLY A 26 14.63 -3.46 2.92
C GLY A 26 14.85 -4.94 2.64
N VAL A 27 15.02 -5.27 1.36
CA VAL A 27 15.18 -6.64 0.88
C VAL A 27 16.58 -6.84 0.31
N ASP A 28 17.25 -7.87 0.79
CA ASP A 28 18.52 -8.40 0.30
C ASP A 28 18.46 -9.93 0.33
N GLN A 29 19.29 -10.59 -0.48
CA GLN A 29 19.37 -12.06 -0.58
C GLN A 29 19.54 -12.80 0.78
N ARG A 30 20.15 -12.17 1.79
CA ARG A 30 20.34 -12.72 3.14
C ARG A 30 19.39 -12.08 4.17
N ARG A 31 18.74 -10.98 3.81
CA ARG A 31 17.80 -10.24 4.65
C ARG A 31 16.54 -9.95 3.84
N PRO A 32 15.63 -10.93 3.72
CA PRO A 32 14.48 -10.82 2.81
C PRO A 32 13.46 -9.74 3.22
N GLY A 33 13.54 -9.20 4.43
CA GLY A 33 12.67 -8.10 4.88
C GLY A 33 11.21 -8.50 5.07
N LEU A 34 10.38 -7.52 5.43
CA LEU A 34 8.95 -7.73 5.71
C LEU A 34 8.16 -8.05 4.45
N MET A 35 8.43 -7.35 3.36
CA MET A 35 7.65 -7.49 2.12
C MET A 35 7.76 -8.91 1.55
N THR A 36 8.95 -9.51 1.54
CA THR A 36 9.15 -10.86 1.01
C THR A 36 8.38 -11.88 1.85
N ALA A 37 8.35 -11.69 3.18
CA ALA A 37 7.54 -12.53 4.05
C ALA A 37 6.05 -12.37 3.74
N ALA A 38 5.56 -11.13 3.59
CA ALA A 38 4.16 -10.86 3.26
C ALA A 38 3.73 -11.48 1.92
N LEU A 39 4.58 -11.39 0.89
CA LEU A 39 4.33 -11.94 -0.44
C LEU A 39 4.28 -13.48 -0.46
N ASN A 40 4.94 -14.15 0.50
CA ASN A 40 4.95 -15.61 0.60
C ASN A 40 3.67 -16.20 1.23
N TYR A 41 2.82 -15.40 1.87
CA TYR A 41 1.54 -15.85 2.40
C TYR A 41 0.43 -15.47 1.43
N SER A 42 -0.25 -16.46 0.85
CA SER A 42 -1.28 -16.24 -0.15
C SER A 42 -2.49 -15.49 0.40
N ASP A 43 -2.84 -15.65 1.68
CA ASP A 43 -4.05 -15.13 2.31
C ASP A 43 -3.87 -13.81 3.10
N ILE A 44 -2.67 -13.22 3.05
CA ILE A 44 -2.42 -11.87 3.59
C ILE A 44 -2.83 -10.84 2.55
N LEU A 45 -3.72 -9.91 2.92
CA LEU A 45 -4.02 -8.75 2.10
C LEU A 45 -2.85 -7.75 2.12
N VAL A 46 -2.44 -7.24 0.96
CA VAL A 46 -1.41 -6.19 0.87
C VAL A 46 -1.99 -4.91 0.29
N GLU A 47 -1.76 -3.79 0.96
CA GLU A 47 -2.11 -2.47 0.42
C GLU A 47 -1.02 -1.95 -0.51
N VAL A 48 -1.40 -1.37 -1.64
CA VAL A 48 -0.48 -0.88 -2.68
C VAL A 48 -0.82 0.56 -3.05
N ILE A 49 0.14 1.46 -2.86
CA ILE A 49 0.13 2.81 -3.42
C ILE A 49 0.72 2.71 -4.82
N SER A 50 -0.14 2.74 -5.83
CA SER A 50 0.23 2.48 -7.22
C SER A 50 0.34 3.75 -8.06
N ASP A 51 0.83 4.84 -7.48
CA ASP A 51 0.97 6.14 -8.16
C ASP A 51 2.19 6.22 -9.10
N GLY A 52 3.04 5.19 -9.12
CA GLY A 52 4.30 5.18 -9.88
C GLY A 52 5.42 6.01 -9.23
N LEU A 53 5.20 6.54 -8.02
CA LEU A 53 6.17 7.32 -7.25
C LEU A 53 6.62 6.56 -6.00
N HIS A 54 5.69 5.94 -5.29
CA HIS A 54 5.97 5.12 -4.11
C HIS A 54 6.54 3.75 -4.47
N ILE A 55 6.05 3.17 -5.56
CA ILE A 55 6.44 1.84 -6.03
C ILE A 55 6.63 1.90 -7.54
N ASP A 56 7.75 1.35 -8.00
CA ASP A 56 8.07 1.22 -9.42
C ASP A 56 7.11 0.25 -10.14
N ASP A 57 6.83 0.52 -11.42
CA ASP A 57 5.90 -0.25 -12.24
C ASP A 57 6.25 -1.76 -12.29
N GLU A 58 7.54 -2.13 -12.32
CA GLU A 58 7.94 -3.55 -12.33
C GLU A 58 7.65 -4.25 -10.99
N VAL A 59 7.74 -3.52 -9.88
CA VAL A 59 7.38 -4.04 -8.56
C VAL A 59 5.87 -4.21 -8.44
N ILE A 60 5.08 -3.29 -9.00
CA ILE A 60 3.61 -3.44 -9.08
C ILE A 60 3.23 -4.72 -9.82
N LYS A 61 3.85 -4.98 -10.99
CA LYS A 61 3.64 -6.22 -11.75
C LYS A 61 4.00 -7.47 -10.95
N LEU A 62 5.11 -7.42 -10.20
CA LEU A 62 5.55 -8.52 -9.35
C LEU A 62 4.53 -8.83 -8.25
N ILE A 63 4.02 -7.79 -7.56
CA ILE A 63 2.98 -7.95 -6.54
C ILE A 63 1.75 -8.61 -7.16
N TYR A 64 1.28 -8.09 -8.30
CA TYR A 64 0.13 -8.64 -9.01
C TYR A 64 0.31 -10.13 -9.35
N LYS A 65 1.48 -10.50 -9.89
CA LYS A 65 1.79 -11.88 -10.26
C LYS A 65 1.79 -12.84 -9.08
N ILE A 66 2.23 -12.40 -7.90
CA ILE A 66 2.34 -13.24 -6.71
C ILE A 66 1.02 -13.33 -5.96
N LYS A 67 0.35 -12.19 -5.72
CA LYS A 67 -0.83 -12.11 -4.87
C LYS A 67 -2.13 -12.35 -5.61
N GLY A 68 -2.14 -12.09 -6.92
CA GLY A 68 -3.37 -12.05 -7.69
C GLY A 68 -4.30 -10.91 -7.26
N PRO A 69 -5.45 -10.75 -7.93
CA PRO A 69 -6.34 -9.63 -7.68
C PRO A 69 -7.08 -9.71 -6.33
N ASP A 70 -7.25 -10.89 -5.73
CA ASP A 70 -8.12 -11.03 -4.55
C ASP A 70 -7.44 -10.58 -3.24
N GLU A 71 -6.10 -10.46 -3.24
CA GLU A 71 -5.30 -10.19 -2.04
C GLU A 71 -4.46 -8.91 -2.18
N ILE A 72 -4.95 -7.98 -3.00
CA ILE A 72 -4.37 -6.66 -3.23
C ILE A 72 -5.45 -5.60 -2.97
N SER A 73 -5.13 -4.63 -2.12
CA SER A 73 -5.94 -3.44 -1.87
C SER A 73 -5.24 -2.23 -2.46
N ILE A 74 -5.83 -1.58 -3.47
CA ILE A 74 -5.32 -0.28 -3.92
C ILE A 74 -5.70 0.76 -2.88
N ILE A 75 -4.71 1.50 -2.40
CA ILE A 75 -4.93 2.64 -1.51
C ILE A 75 -4.32 3.90 -2.11
N THR A 76 -4.63 5.04 -1.54
CA THR A 76 -3.98 6.30 -1.91
C THR A 76 -2.87 6.70 -0.97
N ASP A 77 -3.03 6.40 0.33
CA ASP A 77 -2.27 7.03 1.41
C ASP A 77 -2.21 8.57 1.27
N SER A 78 -3.29 9.17 0.74
CA SER A 78 -3.29 10.61 0.48
C SER A 78 -3.32 11.40 1.78
N MET A 79 -2.68 12.56 1.77
CA MET A 79 -2.81 13.55 2.82
C MET A 79 -3.75 14.71 2.43
N ASN A 80 -4.05 15.58 3.39
CA ASN A 80 -5.04 16.66 3.28
C ASN A 80 -4.75 17.69 2.17
N ALA A 81 -3.51 17.78 1.67
CA ALA A 81 -3.16 18.66 0.55
C ALA A 81 -3.43 18.05 -0.84
N LYS A 82 -3.98 16.83 -0.92
CA LYS A 82 -4.44 16.25 -2.18
C LYS A 82 -5.45 17.20 -2.86
N GLY A 83 -5.20 17.49 -4.13
CA GLY A 83 -6.06 18.37 -4.94
C GLY A 83 -5.90 19.87 -4.64
N LEU A 84 -4.99 20.26 -3.74
CA LEU A 84 -4.58 21.65 -3.55
C LEU A 84 -3.34 21.97 -4.41
N ASP A 85 -3.00 23.25 -4.50
CA ASP A 85 -1.79 23.72 -5.19
C ASP A 85 -0.50 23.17 -4.54
N ASP A 86 0.64 23.39 -5.19
CA ASP A 86 1.93 23.02 -4.64
C ASP A 86 2.37 24.02 -3.56
N GLY A 87 3.05 23.51 -2.53
CA GLY A 87 3.38 24.34 -1.38
C GLY A 87 3.71 23.57 -0.12
N LYS A 88 3.73 24.31 0.99
CA LYS A 88 4.05 23.79 2.33
C LYS A 88 2.77 23.46 3.09
N TYR A 89 2.71 22.26 3.66
CA TYR A 89 1.56 21.76 4.40
C TYR A 89 2.00 21.04 5.68
N LYS A 90 1.04 20.54 6.44
CA LYS A 90 1.27 19.71 7.63
C LYS A 90 0.55 18.37 7.51
N LEU A 91 1.27 17.29 7.79
CA LEU A 91 0.73 15.95 8.02
C LEU A 91 0.81 15.65 9.52
N GLY A 92 -0.29 15.89 10.24
CA GLY A 92 -0.27 15.91 11.70
C GLY A 92 0.69 16.98 12.22
N ILE A 93 1.74 16.55 12.93
CA ILE A 93 2.79 17.46 13.45
C ILE A 93 3.97 17.64 12.47
N LEU A 94 4.00 16.89 11.37
CA LEU A 94 5.11 16.87 10.43
C LEU A 94 4.94 17.95 9.38
N GLU A 95 5.97 18.74 9.13
CA GLU A 95 5.99 19.69 8.02
C GLU A 95 6.37 18.98 6.72
N VAL A 96 5.60 19.24 5.67
CA VAL A 96 5.80 18.63 4.35
C VAL A 96 5.78 19.67 3.23
N ILE A 97 6.43 19.32 2.12
CA ILE A 97 6.41 20.05 0.86
C ILE A 97 5.71 19.16 -0.17
N LYS A 98 4.68 19.71 -0.81
CA LYS A 98 3.97 19.09 -1.92
C LYS A 98 4.47 19.69 -3.25
N ASP A 99 4.73 18.80 -4.20
CA ASP A 99 5.08 19.10 -5.59
C ASP A 99 4.36 18.09 -6.51
N GLY A 100 3.30 18.52 -7.18
CA GLY A 100 2.35 17.65 -7.87
C GLY A 100 1.76 16.58 -6.94
N MET A 101 1.98 15.31 -7.26
CA MET A 101 1.56 14.16 -6.44
C MET A 101 2.58 13.76 -5.37
N THR A 102 3.79 14.32 -5.42
CA THR A 102 4.86 14.01 -4.47
C THR A 102 4.69 14.81 -3.20
N VAL A 103 4.71 14.13 -2.04
CA VAL A 103 4.70 14.79 -0.73
C VAL A 103 5.91 14.30 0.06
N LYS A 104 6.74 15.24 0.51
CA LYS A 104 8.00 14.93 1.21
C LYS A 104 8.12 15.70 2.52
N LEU A 105 8.72 15.09 3.54
CA LEU A 105 9.07 15.77 4.78
C LEU A 105 10.04 16.92 4.50
N SER A 106 9.78 18.09 5.08
CA SER A 106 10.67 19.25 5.00
C SER A 106 12.04 18.98 5.64
N SER A 107 12.12 18.04 6.59
CA SER A 107 13.33 17.76 7.37
C SER A 107 14.39 16.94 6.63
N ASN A 108 13.98 15.96 5.82
CA ASN A 108 14.89 15.01 5.19
C ASN A 108 14.47 14.55 3.79
N ALA A 109 13.44 15.18 3.21
CA ALA A 109 12.89 14.85 1.90
C ALA A 109 12.36 13.41 1.73
N ALA A 110 12.15 12.66 2.81
CA ALA A 110 11.49 11.36 2.75
C ALA A 110 10.02 11.50 2.37
N LEU A 111 9.47 10.54 1.63
CA LEU A 111 8.04 10.53 1.28
C LEU A 111 7.17 10.49 2.55
N ALA A 112 6.09 11.27 2.56
CA ALA A 112 5.18 11.39 3.69
C ALA A 112 3.73 11.48 3.21
N GLY A 113 3.13 10.30 3.02
CA GLY A 113 1.85 10.15 2.32
C GLY A 113 1.96 10.53 0.84
N ALA A 114 0.81 10.70 0.20
CA ALA A 114 0.73 11.00 -1.22
C ALA A 114 -0.18 12.20 -1.55
N GLY A 115 0.07 12.83 -2.70
CA GLY A 115 -0.84 13.78 -3.34
C GLY A 115 -1.75 13.14 -4.40
N THR A 116 -1.63 11.82 -4.62
CA THR A 116 -2.36 11.07 -5.66
C THR A 116 -3.83 10.87 -5.32
N THR A 117 -4.68 10.78 -6.34
CA THR A 117 -6.10 10.40 -6.20
C THR A 117 -6.29 8.88 -6.36
N PHE A 118 -7.43 8.37 -5.91
CA PHE A 118 -7.72 6.94 -6.01
C PHE A 118 -7.85 6.49 -7.47
N ASP A 119 -8.53 7.28 -8.30
CA ASP A 119 -8.70 6.97 -9.72
C ASP A 119 -7.36 6.99 -10.48
N GLN A 120 -6.42 7.87 -10.10
CA GLN A 120 -5.08 7.87 -10.65
C GLN A 120 -4.34 6.56 -10.36
N ASN A 121 -4.37 6.09 -9.11
CA ASN A 121 -3.77 4.82 -8.72
C ASN A 121 -4.40 3.63 -9.46
N VAL A 122 -5.73 3.58 -9.54
CA VAL A 122 -6.45 2.53 -10.28
C VAL A 122 -6.07 2.54 -11.77
N ARG A 123 -6.06 3.71 -12.43
CA ARG A 123 -5.66 3.84 -13.84
C ARG A 123 -4.22 3.42 -14.06
N ASN A 124 -3.32 3.79 -13.14
CA ASN A 124 -1.92 3.42 -13.25
C ASN A 124 -1.74 1.90 -13.10
N TYR A 125 -2.35 1.30 -12.07
CA TYR A 125 -2.30 -0.16 -11.87
C TYR A 125 -2.83 -0.90 -13.09
N LYS A 126 -3.98 -0.47 -13.64
CA LYS A 126 -4.56 -1.02 -14.88
C LYS A 126 -3.56 -0.97 -16.04
N ARG A 127 -2.94 0.19 -16.26
CA ARG A 127 -1.96 0.42 -17.34
C ARG A 127 -0.76 -0.51 -17.17
N VAL A 128 -0.22 -0.59 -15.94
CA VAL A 128 1.00 -1.34 -15.61
C VAL A 128 0.79 -2.84 -15.75
N CYS A 129 -0.34 -3.36 -15.28
CA CYS A 129 -0.64 -4.80 -15.31
C CYS A 129 -1.46 -5.23 -16.54
N ASN A 130 -1.75 -4.29 -17.46
CA ASN A 130 -2.56 -4.52 -18.66
C ASN A 130 -3.91 -5.21 -18.37
N LEU A 131 -4.68 -4.65 -17.44
CA LEU A 131 -5.93 -5.23 -16.95
C LEU A 131 -7.16 -4.62 -17.62
N GLU A 132 -8.25 -5.38 -17.61
CA GLU A 132 -9.57 -4.89 -18.00
C GLU A 132 -10.27 -4.20 -16.83
N MET A 133 -11.23 -3.32 -17.15
CA MET A 133 -11.91 -2.56 -16.10
C MET A 133 -12.69 -3.47 -15.13
N THR A 134 -13.18 -4.60 -15.61
CA THR A 134 -13.87 -5.64 -14.84
C THR A 134 -12.99 -6.25 -13.76
N ASP A 135 -11.68 -6.36 -14.00
CA ASP A 135 -10.73 -6.91 -13.03
C ASP A 135 -10.59 -5.98 -11.82
N LEU A 136 -10.78 -4.67 -12.03
CA LEU A 136 -10.59 -3.64 -11.00
C LEU A 136 -11.83 -3.45 -10.11
N VAL A 137 -13.00 -3.98 -10.50
CA VAL A 137 -14.22 -3.89 -9.69
C VAL A 137 -14.03 -4.56 -8.33
N LYS A 138 -13.21 -5.62 -8.28
CA LYS A 138 -12.80 -6.29 -7.04
C LYS A 138 -12.03 -5.38 -6.07
N TRP A 139 -11.38 -4.34 -6.60
CA TRP A 139 -10.56 -3.40 -5.83
C TRP A 139 -11.30 -2.12 -5.44
N LEU A 140 -12.44 -1.85 -6.10
CA LEU A 140 -13.36 -0.76 -5.76
C LEU A 140 -14.33 -1.14 -4.64
N GLN A 141 -14.62 -2.44 -4.50
CA GLN A 141 -15.20 -2.93 -3.26
C GLN A 141 -14.15 -2.71 -2.18
N PRO A 142 -14.46 -2.01 -1.09
CA PRO A 142 -13.57 -2.07 0.04
C PRO A 142 -13.57 -3.56 0.41
N ILE A 143 -12.39 -4.19 0.33
CA ILE A 143 -12.14 -5.61 0.69
C ILE A 143 -12.66 -5.91 2.12
N LEU A 144 -12.91 -4.84 2.87
CA LEU A 144 -13.92 -4.73 3.90
C LEU A 144 -15.12 -5.69 3.75
N LEU A 145 -15.94 -5.70 2.70
CA LEU A 145 -17.19 -6.49 2.75
C LEU A 145 -17.01 -8.03 2.85
N ASN A 146 -15.95 -8.60 2.27
CA ASN A 146 -15.67 -10.04 2.38
C ASN A 146 -14.81 -10.40 3.60
N LYS A 147 -14.09 -9.43 4.19
CA LYS A 147 -13.21 -9.63 5.35
C LYS A 147 -13.65 -8.86 6.61
N TRP A 148 -14.80 -8.19 6.63
CA TRP A 148 -15.36 -7.46 7.80
C TRP A 148 -15.55 -8.35 9.02
N ASN A 149 -15.74 -9.65 8.79
CA ASN A 149 -15.74 -10.63 9.86
C ASN A 149 -14.43 -10.64 10.67
N TYR A 150 -13.26 -10.34 10.08
CA TYR A 150 -11.99 -10.33 10.79
C TYR A 150 -11.77 -9.08 11.66
N LEU A 151 -12.37 -7.94 11.29
CA LEU A 151 -12.20 -6.69 12.04
C LEU A 151 -13.20 -6.53 13.20
N ILE A 152 -14.31 -7.27 13.16
CA ILE A 152 -15.41 -7.15 14.15
C ILE A 152 -15.47 -8.33 15.12
N GLN A 153 -15.04 -9.55 14.74
CA GLN A 153 -15.19 -10.72 15.61
C GLN A 153 -14.34 -10.67 16.90
N ASP A 154 -13.29 -9.84 16.95
CA ASP A 154 -12.49 -9.62 18.18
C ASP A 154 -13.01 -8.48 19.06
N GLN A 155 -14.04 -7.72 18.65
CA GLN A 155 -14.65 -6.66 19.47
C GLN A 155 -15.99 -7.06 20.11
N LEU A 156 -16.45 -8.31 19.93
CA LEU A 156 -17.71 -8.83 20.46
C LEU A 156 -17.55 -10.03 21.40
N LYS A 157 -16.39 -10.18 22.05
CA LYS A 157 -16.18 -11.13 23.16
C LYS A 157 -15.84 -10.41 24.45
#